data_AF-A0A7X3MSQ4-F1
#
_entry.id   AF-A0A7X3MSQ4-F1
#
_cell.length_a   1.000
_cell.length_b   1.000
_cell.length_c   1.000
_cell.angle_alpha   90.00
_cell.angle_beta   90.00
_cell.angle_gamma   90.00
#
_symmetry.space_group_name_H-M   'P 1'
#
loop_
_entity.id
_entity.type
_entity.pdbx_description
1 polymer ?
#
loop_
_entity_poly.entity_id
_entity_poly.type
_entity_poly.pdbx_seq_one_letter_code
_entity_poly.pdbx_strand_id
1 'polypeptide(L)' 'MNVSITPELEQFVAAQVATGQYQSASEVVRAALRLLVREENTQSSPRRAPGHARQKS' A
#
# COMPACT_ATOMS: atom_id res chain seq x y z
N MET A 1 17.82 -3.71 7.40
CA MET A 1 16.89 -4.84 7.16
C MET A 1 16.93 -5.16 5.68
N ASN A 2 17.09 -6.44 5.31
CA ASN A 2 17.06 -6.89 3.91
C ASN A 2 15.70 -7.53 3.65
N VAL A 3 15.07 -7.19 2.54
CA VAL A 3 13.78 -7.75 2.10
C VAL A 3 13.96 -8.32 0.72
N SER A 4 13.55 -9.58 0.54
CA SER A 4 13.51 -10.22 -0.76
C SER A 4 12.16 -9.93 -1.41
N ILE A 5 12.18 -9.55 -2.68
CA ILE A 5 10.98 -9.33 -3.50
C ILE A 5 11.11 -10.14 -4.78
N THR A 6 10.01 -10.30 -5.52
CA THR A 6 10.05 -11.06 -6.77
C THR A 6 10.83 -10.30 -7.85
N PRO A 7 11.42 -10.99 -8.85
CA PRO A 7 12.18 -10.34 -9.91
C PRO A 7 11.39 -9.29 -10.69
N GLU A 8 10.06 -9.44 -10.79
CA GLU A 8 9.17 -8.48 -11.45
C GLU A 8 9.11 -7.16 -10.66
N LEU A 9 9.06 -7.24 -9.33
CA LEU A 9 9.09 -6.06 -8.46
C LEU A 9 10.47 -5.40 -8.46
N GLU A 10 11.55 -6.17 -8.55
CA GLU A 10 12.90 -5.61 -8.74
C GLU A 10 13.00 -4.80 -10.02
N GLN A 11 12.48 -5.32 -11.14
CA GLN A 11 12.43 -4.63 -12.43
C GLN A 11 11.61 -3.34 -12.35
N PHE A 12 10.44 -3.39 -11.70
CA PHE A 12 9.63 -2.20 -11.48
C PHE A 12 10.38 -1.13 -10.67
N VAL A 13 11.04 -1.52 -9.58
CA VAL A 13 11.82 -0.60 -8.75
C VAL A 13 12.98 -0.01 -9.53
N ALA A 14 13.71 -0.83 -10.30
CA ALA A 14 14.81 -0.37 -11.15
C ALA A 14 14.33 0.62 -12.22
N ALA A 15 13.20 0.35 -12.86
CA ALA A 15 12.60 1.26 -13.84
C ALA A 15 12.24 2.61 -13.20
N GLN A 16 11.68 2.62 -11.99
CA GLN A 16 11.34 3.87 -11.29
C GLN A 16 12.58 4.69 -10.91
N VAL A 17 13.67 4.06 -10.49
CA VAL A 17 14.94 4.76 -10.26
C VAL A 17 15.51 5.31 -11.57
N ALA A 18 15.42 4.56 -12.67
CA ALA A 18 15.89 4.99 -13.98
C ALA A 18 15.16 6.23 -14.52
N THR A 19 13.92 6.49 -14.08
CA THR A 19 13.21 7.74 -14.41
C THR A 19 13.83 8.99 -13.77
N GLY A 20 14.70 8.82 -12.76
CA GLY A 20 15.28 9.93 -11.98
C GLY A 20 14.36 10.49 -10.91
N GLN A 21 13.12 10.00 -10.78
CA GLN A 21 12.18 10.45 -9.73
C GLN A 21 12.57 9.99 -8.32
N TYR A 22 13.33 8.91 -8.22
CA TYR A 22 13.81 8.33 -6.97
C TYR A 22 15.31 8.07 -7.07
N GLN A 23 16.06 8.35 -6.01
CA GLN A 23 17.52 8.19 -5.97
C GLN A 23 17.95 6.75 -5.66
N SER A 24 17.04 5.94 -5.10
CA SER A 24 17.36 4.57 -4.69
C SER A 24 16.13 3.66 -4.64
N ALA A 25 16.39 2.35 -4.71
CA ALA A 25 15.36 1.32 -4.52
C ALA A 25 14.63 1.48 -3.17
N SER A 26 15.35 1.77 -2.10
CA SER A 26 14.75 1.99 -0.77
C SER A 26 13.80 3.19 -0.76
N GLU A 27 14.03 4.19 -1.59
CA GLU A 27 13.13 5.35 -1.70
C GLU A 27 11.82 4.99 -2.40
N VAL A 28 11.90 4.24 -3.50
CA VAL A 28 10.72 3.71 -4.20
C VAL A 28 9.87 2.85 -3.26
N VAL A 29 10.51 1.92 -2.53
CA VAL A 29 9.81 1.04 -1.58
C VAL A 29 9.15 1.85 -0.46
N ARG A 30 9.84 2.86 0.10
CA ARG A 30 9.23 3.75 1.10
C ARG A 30 8.04 4.53 0.55
N ALA A 31 8.09 4.99 -0.70
CA ALA A 31 6.97 5.67 -1.33
C ALA A 31 5.76 4.74 -1.49
N ALA A 32 5.98 3.51 -1.98
CA ALA A 32 4.93 2.50 -2.11
C ALA A 32 4.29 2.14 -0.75
N LEU A 33 5.11 1.90 0.28
CA LEU A 33 4.61 1.61 1.62
C LEU A 33 3.83 2.79 2.23
N ARG A 34 4.24 4.04 1.97
CA ARG A 34 3.48 5.22 2.40
C ARG A 34 2.10 5.28 1.75
N LEU A 35 1.98 4.89 0.49
CA LEU A 35 0.68 4.83 -0.20
C LEU A 35 -0.19 3.73 0.42
N LEU A 36 0.35 2.53 0.61
CA LEU A 36 -0.35 1.42 1.26
C LEU A 36 -0.87 1.81 2.66
N VAL A 37 -0.02 2.40 3.49
CA VAL A 37 -0.41 2.86 4.83
C VAL A 37 -1.54 3.90 4.77
N ARG A 38 -1.56 4.78 3.76
CA ARG A 38 -2.64 5.76 3.59
C ARG A 38 -3.95 5.09 3.18
N GLU A 39 -3.89 4.11 2.28
CA GLU A 39 -5.06 3.34 1.84
C GLU A 39 -5.67 2.56 3.01
N GLU A 40 -4.86 1.83 3.77
CA GLU A 40 -5.29 1.09 4.96
C GLU A 40 -5.93 2.01 6.01
N ASN A 41 -5.32 3.17 6.28
CA ASN A 41 -5.88 4.16 7.19
C ASN A 41 -7.19 4.78 6.67
N THR A 42 -7.34 4.93 5.36
CA THR A 42 -8.58 5.47 4.76
C THR A 42 -9.70 4.42 4.76
N GLN A 43 -9.37 3.15 4.58
CA GLN A 43 -10.32 2.03 4.64
C GLN A 43 -10.74 1.66 6.07
N SER A 44 -10.07 2.21 7.08
CA SER A 44 -10.50 2.16 8.48
C SER A 44 -11.70 3.07 8.82
N SER A 45 -12.43 3.56 7.82
CA SER A 45 -13.84 3.87 8.03
C SER A 45 -14.56 2.53 8.20
N PRO A 46 -15.02 2.15 9.41
CA PRO A 46 -15.73 0.90 9.56
C PRO A 46 -16.84 0.92 8.52
N ARG A 47 -16.92 -0.13 7.68
CA ARG A 47 -18.15 -0.41 6.95
C ARG A 47 -19.22 -0.42 8.05
N ARG A 48 -19.93 0.70 8.22
CA ARG A 48 -21.07 0.80 9.12
C ARG A 48 -22.01 -0.25 8.57
N ALA A 49 -22.01 -1.41 9.22
CA ALA A 49 -22.97 -2.44 8.94
C ALA A 49 -24.34 -1.75 9.08
N PRO A 50 -25.20 -1.80 8.04
CA PRO A 50 -26.53 -1.27 8.15
C PRO A 50 -27.20 -1.96 9.34
N GLY A 51 -27.85 -1.14 10.17
CA GLY A 51 -28.43 -1.56 11.43
C GLY A 51 -29.23 -2.84 11.26
N HIS A 52 -28.94 -3.84 12.10
CA HIS A 52 -29.89 -4.89 12.39
C HIS A 52 -30.99 -4.31 13.29
N ALA A 53 -31.75 -3.36 12.73
CA ALA A 53 -33.11 -3.10 13.15
C ALA A 53 -33.96 -4.21 12.53
N ARG A 54 -34.01 -5.37 13.18
CA ARG A 54 -35.09 -6.33 12.96
C ARG A 54 -35.68 -6.71 14.31
N GLN A 55 -36.88 -6.17 14.51
CA GLN A 55 -37.92 -6.60 15.44
C GLN A 55 -38.01 -8.12 15.58
N LYS A 56 -38.49 -8.54 16.76
CA LYS A 56 -39.31 -9.72 17.12
C LYS A 56 -38.83 -10.18 18.51
N SER A 57 -39.63 -10.43 19.53
CA SER A 57 -41.06 -10.24 19.80
C SER A 57 -41.21 -10.35 21.32
#